data_AF-A0A9X5XC96-F1
#
_entry.id   AF-A0A9X5XC96-F1
#
_cell.length_a   1.000
_cell.length_b   1.000
_cell.length_c   1.000
_cell.angle_alpha   90.00
_cell.angle_beta   90.00
_cell.angle_gamma   90.00
#
_symmetry.space_group_name_H-M   'P 1'
#
loop_
_entity.id
_entity.type
_entity.pdbx_description
1 polymer ?
#
loop_
_entity_poly.entity_id
_entity_poly.type
_entity_poly.pdbx_seq_one_letter_code
_entity_poly.pdbx_strand_id
1 'polypeptide(L)' 'MNVLNFIQSFFSDGSHWHGYDGIPQRVWEHLQYTAGALAIAAAVGLPVGLVTGHTGRGGNALAFVSAGAPA' A
#
# COMPACT_ATOMS: atom_id res chain seq x y z
N MET A 1 13.81 7.39 33.26
CA MET A 1 13.34 8.16 32.08
C MET A 1 12.40 7.26 31.29
N ASN A 2 11.16 7.69 31.07
CA ASN A 2 10.12 6.82 30.53
C ASN A 2 10.00 7.02 29.02
N VAL A 3 9.76 5.95 28.25
CA VAL A 3 9.60 5.99 26.78
C VAL A 3 8.54 7.01 26.35
N LEU A 4 7.49 7.18 27.16
CA LEU A 4 6.44 8.17 26.94
C LEU A 4 6.97 9.62 26.89
N ASN A 5 7.97 9.97 27.71
CA ASN A 5 8.56 11.31 27.69
C ASN A 5 9.43 11.52 26.44
N PHE A 6 10.13 10.48 25.99
CA PHE A 6 10.92 10.52 24.75
C PHE A 6 10.04 10.73 23.51
N ILE A 7 8.90 10.02 23.45
CA ILE A 7 7.94 10.18 22.36
C ILE A 7 7.39 11.61 22.36
N GLN A 8 7.01 12.15 23.52
CA GLN A 8 6.49 13.51 23.61
C GLN A 8 7.53 14.55 23.18
N SER A 9 8.79 14.44 23.62
CA SER A 9 9.86 15.33 23.16
C SER A 9 10.17 15.19 21.68
N PHE A 10 10.15 13.96 21.15
CA PHE A 10 10.42 13.68 19.74
C PHE A 10 9.36 14.30 18.82
N PHE A 11 8.08 14.15 19.14
CA PHE A 11 6.98 14.74 18.36
C PHE A 11 6.84 16.25 18.57
N SER A 12 7.29 16.79 19.71
CA SER A 12 7.25 18.23 20.00
C SER A 12 8.44 18.99 19.41
N ASP A 13 9.47 18.29 18.95
CA ASP A 13 10.62 18.88 18.27
C ASP A 13 10.28 19.15 16.80
N GLY A 14 10.18 20.43 16.44
CA GLY A 14 9.82 20.88 15.09
C GLY A 14 10.81 20.47 14.01
N SER A 15 12.03 20.05 14.38
CA SER A 15 13.06 19.57 13.45
C SER A 15 12.73 18.22 12.80
N HIS A 16 11.92 17.37 13.45
CA HIS A 16 11.46 16.11 12.85
C HIS A 16 10.31 16.30 11.85
N TRP A 17 9.65 17.47 11.91
CA TRP A 17 8.55 17.84 11.03
C TRP A 17 9.02 18.61 9.78
N HIS A 18 10.16 19.30 9.86
CA HIS A 18 10.69 20.14 8.79
C HIS A 18 12.11 19.74 8.42
N GLY A 19 12.33 19.34 7.17
CA GLY A 19 13.64 18.98 6.65
C GLY A 19 13.59 17.91 5.58
N TYR A 20 14.73 17.65 4.95
CA TYR A 20 14.88 16.65 3.88
C TYR A 20 14.59 15.22 4.36
N ASP A 21 14.81 14.95 5.66
CA ASP A 21 14.48 13.69 6.35
C ASP A 21 13.22 13.81 7.23
N GLY A 22 12.40 14.85 7.03
CA GLY A 22 11.18 15.03 7.81
C GLY A 22 10.20 13.87 7.61
N ILE A 23 9.53 13.49 8.70
CA ILE A 23 8.47 12.46 8.70
C ILE A 23 7.45 12.68 7.55
N PRO A 24 6.89 13.88 7.32
CA PRO A 24 5.92 14.08 6.24
C PRO A 24 6.51 13.88 4.85
N GLN A 25 7.79 14.23 4.63
CA GLN A 25 8.44 14.06 3.33
C GLN A 25 8.63 12.57 2.99
N ARG A 26 9.08 11.78 3.96
CA ARG A 26 9.24 10.31 3.79
C ARG A 26 7.90 9.61 3.60
N VAL A 27 6.85 10.05 4.31
CA VAL A 27 5.49 9.56 4.10
C VAL A 27 4.99 9.90 2.71
N TRP A 28 5.26 11.12 2.22
CA TRP A 28 4.89 11.54 0.88
C TRP A 28 5.57 10.70 -0.20
N GLU A 29 6.89 10.51 -0.11
CA GLU A 29 7.64 9.64 -1.00
C GLU A 29 7.05 8.22 -1.01
N HIS A 30 6.78 7.65 0.17
CA HIS A 30 6.19 6.32 0.28
C HIS A 30 4.80 6.24 -0.36
N LEU A 31 3.96 7.26 -0.16
CA LEU A 31 2.65 7.36 -0.81
C LEU A 31 2.79 7.43 -2.33
N GLN A 32 3.76 8.18 -2.86
CA GLN A 32 4.00 8.24 -4.30
C GLN A 32 4.43 6.87 -4.86
N TYR A 33 5.35 6.18 -4.21
CA TYR A 33 5.79 4.85 -4.64
C TYR A 33 4.67 3.81 -4.59
N THR A 34 3.92 3.78 -3.49
CA THR A 34 2.81 2.82 -3.31
C THR A 34 1.62 3.14 -4.23
N ALA A 35 1.26 4.41 -4.40
CA ALA A 35 0.22 4.83 -5.33
C ALA A 35 0.61 4.54 -6.79
N GLY A 36 1.88 4.75 -7.17
CA GLY A 36 2.38 4.38 -8.49
C GLY A 36 2.30 2.88 -8.75
N ALA A 37 2.76 2.07 -7.79
CA ALA A 37 2.66 0.62 -7.88
C ALA A 37 1.20 0.15 -7.97
N LEU A 38 0.31 0.73 -7.15
CA LEU A 38 -1.12 0.42 -7.16
C LEU A 38 -1.78 0.84 -8.47
N ALA A 39 -1.43 2.00 -9.02
CA ALA A 39 -1.97 2.48 -10.29
C ALA A 39 -1.57 1.56 -11.45
N ILE A 40 -0.32 1.08 -11.48
CA ILE A 40 0.14 0.10 -12.47
C ILE A 40 -0.58 -1.24 -12.27
N ALA A 41 -0.66 -1.71 -11.03
CA ALA A 41 -1.37 -2.94 -10.70
C ALA A 41 -2.86 -2.86 -11.06
N ALA A 42 -3.51 -1.72 -10.86
CA ALA A 42 -4.89 -1.48 -11.27
C ALA A 42 -5.01 -1.37 -12.79
N ALA A 43 -4.07 -0.68 -13.46
CA ALA A 43 -4.08 -0.53 -14.91
C ALA A 43 -3.97 -1.87 -15.65
N VAL A 44 -3.33 -2.88 -15.05
CA VAL A 44 -3.24 -4.25 -15.61
C VAL A 44 -4.29 -5.18 -15.00
N GLY A 45 -4.47 -5.13 -13.69
CA GLY A 45 -5.37 -6.00 -12.94
C GLY A 45 -6.85 -5.73 -13.19
N LEU A 46 -7.24 -4.46 -13.38
CA LEU A 46 -8.63 -4.11 -13.71
C LEU A 46 -9.04 -4.60 -15.10
N PRO A 47 -8.30 -4.38 -16.20
CA PRO A 47 -8.70 -4.92 -17.50
C PRO A 47 -8.67 -6.44 -17.51
N VAL A 48 -7.67 -7.09 -16.92
CA VAL A 48 -7.64 -8.56 -16.80
C VAL A 48 -8.83 -9.05 -15.98
N GLY A 49 -9.11 -8.42 -14.84
CA GLY A 49 -10.26 -8.74 -13.99
C GLY A 49 -11.60 -8.53 -14.70
N LEU A 50 -11.77 -7.43 -15.43
CA LEU A 50 -12.97 -7.11 -16.20
C LEU A 50 -13.18 -8.07 -17.37
N VAL A 51 -12.16 -8.38 -18.16
CA VAL A 51 -12.26 -9.36 -19.28
C VAL A 51 -12.64 -10.74 -18.74
N THR A 52 -12.01 -11.16 -17.64
CA THR A 52 -12.28 -12.47 -17.05
C THR A 52 -13.64 -12.50 -16.34
N GLY A 53 -14.08 -11.38 -15.77
CA GLY A 53 -15.40 -11.18 -15.17
C GLY A 53 -16.53 -11.15 -16.20
N HIS A 54 -16.34 -10.49 -17.34
CA HIS A 54 -17.33 -10.40 -18.41
C HIS A 54 -17.54 -11.75 -19.14
N THR A 55 -16.54 -12.63 -19.09
CA THR A 55 -16.63 -14.00 -19.59
C THR A 55 -17.34 -14.94 -18.58
N GLY A 56 -17.71 -14.46 -17.39
CA GLY A 56 -18.39 -15.25 -16.35
C GLY A 56 -17.54 -16.41 -15.79
N ARG A 57 -16.24 -16.44 -16.11
CA ARG A 57 -15.33 -17.56 -15.84
C ARG A 57 -14.13 -17.17 -14.96
N GLY A 58 -13.96 -15.86 -14.70
CA GLY A 58 -12.88 -15.32 -13.86
C GLY A 58 -13.07 -15.48 -12.36
N GLY A 59 -14.33 -15.57 -11.91
CA GLY A 59 -14.62 -15.94 -10.53
C GLY A 59 -14.05 -17.32 -10.19
N ASN A 60 -14.15 -18.29 -11.10
CA ASN A 60 -13.55 -19.62 -10.90
C ASN A 60 -12.02 -19.59 -10.97
N ALA A 61 -11.38 -18.84 -11.88
CA ALA A 61 -9.92 -18.78 -11.93
C ALA A 61 -9.30 -18.12 -10.68
N LEU A 62 -9.94 -17.05 -10.18
CA LEU A 62 -9.57 -16.39 -8.92
C LEU A 62 -9.89 -17.28 -7.71
N ALA A 63 -11.00 -18.02 -7.71
CA ALA A 63 -11.30 -19.02 -6.71
C ALA A 63 -10.30 -20.19 -6.75
N PHE A 64 -9.90 -20.69 -7.92
CA PHE A 64 -8.90 -21.76 -8.05
C PHE A 64 -7.51 -21.32 -7.59
N VAL A 65 -7.10 -20.08 -7.87
CA VAL A 65 -5.77 -19.57 -7.44
C VAL A 65 -5.74 -19.20 -5.96
N SER A 66 -6.86 -18.74 -5.39
CA SER A 66 -6.96 -18.38 -3.96
C SER A 66 -7.34 -19.55 -3.06
N ALA A 67 -8.05 -20.55 -3.57
CA ALA A 67 -8.53 -21.69 -2.77
C ALA A 67 -7.42 -22.67 -2.40
N GLY A 68 -6.25 -22.66 -3.05
CA GLY A 68 -5.09 -23.45 -2.64
C GLY A 68 -5.43 -24.89 -2.24
N ALA A 69 -6.33 -25.58 -2.94
CA ALA A 69 -6.84 -26.86 -2.49
C ALA A 69 -5.85 -27.99 -2.82
N PRO A 70 -5.31 -28.73 -1.83
CA PRO A 70 -4.81 -30.07 -2.11
C PRO A 70 -5.99 -30.95 -2.53
N ALA A 71 -5.71 -31.81 -3.51
CA ALA A 71 -6.61 -32.76 -4.16
C ALA A 71 -7.41 -33.65 -3.20
#